data_AF-A0A8C0GRI1-F1
#
_entry.id   AF-A0A8C0GRI1-F1
#
_cell.length_a   1.000
_cell.length_b   1.000
_cell.length_c   1.000
_cell.angle_alpha   90.00
_cell.angle_beta   90.00
_cell.angle_gamma   90.00
#
_symmetry.space_group_name_H-M   'P 1'
#
loop_
_entity.id
_entity.type
_entity.pdbx_description
1 polymer ?
#
loop_
_entity_poly.entity_id
_entity_poly.type
_entity_poly.pdbx_seq_one_letter_code
_entity_poly.pdbx_strand_id
1 'polypeptide(L)'
;LSPALKHPAIGIDLGTTKSCVGLFRDGKVEIIVSNQGIRTTPSCVAFTETGRLIGDEAKNQAALNSPNIIFSAKRLIGRTSEDPVVQADAEFWPFQIVKAEGKPQVQVSYKGKEKVFYPEEISAMVLGNLKEMAEDYLGHPITHAIVTVPAHFNDSQRQATKDAGAIAGLNVLRILSETTAAALAYSLDNPSNGEHNVLIFDLGGGTFNVSVLTIDGGILEVKATSGDTHLGGDDFDNCLTSPGPSSRSSRPRSMMLSWWAPPPASPRSRNCCRISLVAGS
;
A
#
# COMPACT_ATOMS: atom_id res chain seq x y z
N LEU A 1 14.90 19.03 -24.08
CA LEU A 1 13.45 18.93 -23.86
C LEU A 1 13.09 17.44 -23.94
N SER A 2 12.72 16.82 -22.82
CA SER A 2 12.25 15.43 -22.82
C SER A 2 11.02 15.34 -23.73
N PRO A 3 10.88 14.31 -24.60
CA PRO A 3 9.66 14.15 -25.37
C PRO A 3 8.47 14.12 -24.42
N ALA A 4 7.42 14.88 -24.74
CA ALA A 4 6.18 14.88 -23.96
C ALA A 4 5.66 13.45 -23.87
N LEU A 5 5.30 13.02 -22.66
CA LEU A 5 4.76 11.67 -22.45
C LEU A 5 3.52 11.48 -23.34
N LYS A 6 3.46 10.34 -24.03
CA LYS A 6 2.36 10.00 -24.94
C LYS A 6 1.02 9.83 -24.20
N HIS A 7 1.08 9.50 -22.90
CA HIS A 7 -0.06 9.38 -21.99
C HIS A 7 0.30 10.00 -20.64
N PRO A 8 -0.68 10.57 -19.90
CA PRO A 8 -0.46 11.08 -18.55
C PRO A 8 0.07 9.97 -17.62
N ALA A 9 0.94 10.36 -16.69
CA ALA A 9 1.40 9.48 -15.63
C ALA A 9 0.42 9.50 -14.45
N ILE A 10 0.24 8.35 -13.80
CA ILE A 10 -0.56 8.23 -12.56
C ILE A 10 0.36 8.22 -11.33
N GLY A 11 -0.16 8.72 -10.22
CA GLY A 11 0.43 8.52 -8.89
C GLY A 11 -0.27 7.36 -8.20
N ILE A 12 0.49 6.40 -7.68
CA ILE A 12 -0.05 5.26 -6.95
C ILE A 12 0.52 5.24 -5.53
N ASP A 13 -0.38 5.24 -4.53
CA ASP A 13 -0.04 4.84 -3.17
C ASP A 13 -0.26 3.33 -3.02
N LEU A 14 0.80 2.53 -3.07
CA LEU A 14 0.72 1.08 -2.90
C LEU A 14 0.84 0.76 -1.40
N GLY A 15 -0.24 0.90 -0.63
CA GLY A 15 -0.20 0.68 0.82
C GLY A 15 -0.29 -0.79 1.25
N THR A 16 0.05 -1.08 2.51
CA THR A 16 0.03 -2.44 3.08
C THR A 16 -1.36 -3.07 3.06
N THR A 17 -2.38 -2.31 3.47
CA THR A 17 -3.77 -2.80 3.60
C THR A 17 -4.70 -2.19 2.57
N LYS A 18 -4.44 -0.96 2.14
CA LYS A 18 -5.21 -0.23 1.13
C LYS A 18 -4.25 0.51 0.22
N SER A 19 -4.61 0.60 -1.04
CA SER A 19 -3.91 1.37 -2.06
C SER A 19 -4.84 2.42 -2.67
N CYS A 20 -4.27 3.45 -3.27
CA CYS A 20 -5.02 4.44 -4.02
C CYS A 20 -4.28 4.85 -5.30
N VAL A 21 -5.03 5.40 -6.25
CA VAL A 21 -4.49 5.92 -7.50
C VAL A 21 -5.05 7.30 -7.75
N GLY A 22 -4.18 8.20 -8.20
CA GLY A 22 -4.51 9.59 -8.47
C GLY A 22 -3.84 10.13 -9.73
N LEU A 23 -4.38 11.25 -10.18
CA LEU A 23 -3.97 12.00 -11.36
C LEU A 23 -3.64 13.42 -10.96
N PHE A 24 -2.71 14.03 -11.68
CA PHE A 24 -2.50 15.47 -11.60
C PHE A 24 -2.98 16.10 -12.91
N ARG A 25 -4.05 16.88 -12.83
CA ARG A 25 -4.69 17.52 -14.00
C ARG A 25 -5.17 18.92 -13.62
N ASP A 26 -4.98 19.87 -14.53
CA ASP A 26 -5.44 21.26 -14.37
C ASP A 26 -4.98 21.90 -13.04
N GLY A 27 -3.75 21.58 -12.63
CA GLY A 27 -3.14 22.10 -11.40
C GLY A 27 -3.65 21.46 -10.11
N LYS A 28 -4.46 20.40 -10.19
CA LYS A 28 -5.06 19.74 -9.03
C LYS A 28 -4.78 18.24 -9.02
N VAL A 29 -4.69 17.69 -7.81
CA VAL A 29 -4.69 16.25 -7.58
C VAL A 29 -6.13 15.76 -7.58
N GLU A 30 -6.39 14.73 -8.38
CA GLU A 30 -7.67 14.04 -8.45
C GLU A 30 -7.46 12.58 -8.06
N ILE A 31 -8.18 12.10 -7.05
CA ILE A 31 -8.17 10.69 -6.66
C ILE A 31 -9.23 9.95 -7.46
N ILE A 32 -8.82 8.90 -8.16
CA ILE A 32 -9.74 8.07 -8.93
C ILE A 32 -10.56 7.22 -7.97
N VAL A 33 -11.88 7.30 -8.12
CA VAL A 33 -12.83 6.53 -7.34
C VAL A 33 -13.20 5.25 -8.07
N SER A 34 -13.39 4.16 -7.32
CA SER A 34 -13.98 2.95 -7.88
C SER A 34 -15.43 3.18 -8.30
N ASN A 35 -16.00 2.24 -9.06
CA ASN A 35 -17.42 2.26 -9.47
C ASN A 35 -18.40 2.29 -8.28
N GLN A 36 -17.93 1.97 -7.07
CA GLN A 36 -18.69 2.03 -5.82
C GLN A 36 -18.50 3.36 -5.05
N GLY A 37 -17.78 4.33 -5.63
CA GLY A 37 -17.48 5.61 -5.01
C GLY A 37 -16.39 5.55 -3.93
N ILE A 38 -15.64 4.44 -3.85
CA ILE A 38 -14.59 4.24 -2.85
C ILE A 38 -13.27 4.77 -3.41
N ARG A 39 -12.56 5.60 -2.63
CA ARG A 39 -11.27 6.24 -3.03
C ARG A 39 -10.04 5.35 -2.82
N THR A 40 -10.22 4.20 -2.19
CA THR A 40 -9.15 3.26 -1.83
C THR A 40 -9.55 1.86 -2.19
N THR A 41 -8.61 1.09 -2.73
CA THR A 41 -8.78 -0.32 -3.05
C THR A 41 -8.01 -1.14 -2.02
N PRO A 42 -8.62 -2.17 -1.39
CA PRO A 42 -7.86 -3.05 -0.51
C PRO A 42 -6.66 -3.70 -1.21
N SER A 43 -5.54 -3.83 -0.50
CA SER A 43 -4.30 -4.42 -1.02
C SER A 43 -4.30 -5.94 -0.82
N CYS A 44 -5.28 -6.63 -1.40
CA CYS A 44 -5.38 -8.09 -1.31
C CYS A 44 -5.77 -8.74 -2.64
N VAL A 45 -5.38 -10.00 -2.76
CA VAL A 45 -5.61 -10.84 -3.94
C VAL A 45 -6.15 -12.19 -3.48
N ALA A 46 -7.29 -12.61 -4.02
CA ALA A 46 -7.86 -13.93 -3.79
C ALA A 46 -7.68 -14.81 -5.02
N PHE A 47 -7.27 -16.06 -4.81
CA PHE A 47 -7.17 -17.07 -5.85
C PHE A 47 -8.33 -18.07 -5.72
N THR A 48 -9.02 -18.32 -6.82
CA THR A 48 -10.18 -19.22 -6.88
C THR A 48 -10.04 -20.24 -8.01
N GLU A 49 -11.00 -21.15 -8.11
CA GLU A 49 -11.08 -22.11 -9.22
C GLU A 49 -11.33 -21.44 -10.58
N THR A 50 -11.99 -20.27 -10.59
CA THR A 50 -12.41 -19.60 -11.82
C THR A 50 -11.46 -18.47 -12.22
N GLY A 51 -10.79 -17.83 -11.27
CA GLY A 51 -9.97 -16.66 -11.55
C GLY A 51 -9.28 -16.07 -10.34
N ARG A 52 -8.80 -14.85 -10.51
CA ARG A 52 -8.22 -14.03 -9.44
C ARG A 52 -9.18 -12.89 -9.18
N LEU A 53 -9.40 -12.59 -7.91
CA LEU A 53 -10.14 -11.41 -7.46
C LEU A 53 -9.14 -10.49 -6.78
N ILE A 54 -9.33 -9.18 -6.90
CA ILE A 54 -8.41 -8.16 -6.36
C ILE A 54 -9.24 -7.10 -5.64
N GLY A 55 -8.70 -6.51 -4.58
CA GLY A 55 -9.37 -5.41 -3.88
C GLY A 55 -10.60 -5.86 -3.10
N ASP A 56 -11.70 -5.11 -3.25
CA ASP A 56 -12.93 -5.39 -2.50
C ASP A 56 -13.52 -6.76 -2.82
N GLU A 57 -13.38 -7.25 -4.06
CA GLU A 57 -13.82 -8.59 -4.44
C GLU A 57 -13.04 -9.68 -3.71
N ALA A 58 -11.72 -9.52 -3.59
CA ALA A 58 -10.87 -10.43 -2.82
C ALA A 58 -11.22 -10.39 -1.32
N LYS A 59 -11.38 -9.18 -0.77
CA LYS A 59 -11.75 -8.96 0.63
C LYS A 59 -13.06 -9.65 0.99
N ASN A 60 -14.06 -9.58 0.13
CA ASN A 60 -15.39 -10.15 0.38
C ASN A 60 -15.35 -11.70 0.48
N GLN A 61 -14.28 -12.34 0.02
CA GLN A 61 -14.08 -13.79 0.14
C GLN A 61 -13.37 -14.21 1.45
N ALA A 62 -12.92 -13.28 2.29
CA ALA A 62 -12.06 -13.54 3.46
C ALA A 62 -12.59 -14.64 4.38
N ALA A 63 -13.91 -14.67 4.62
CA ALA A 63 -14.55 -15.65 5.49
C ALA A 63 -14.66 -17.06 4.88
N LEU A 64 -14.65 -17.18 3.56
CA LEU A 64 -14.92 -18.43 2.83
C LEU A 64 -13.65 -19.06 2.24
N ASN A 65 -12.60 -18.27 1.97
CA ASN A 65 -11.41 -18.71 1.23
C ASN A 65 -10.10 -18.20 1.85
N SER A 66 -10.05 -18.16 3.18
CA SER A 66 -8.97 -17.52 3.94
C SER A 66 -7.53 -17.94 3.55
N PRO A 67 -7.21 -19.22 3.29
CA PRO A 67 -5.85 -19.64 2.92
C PRO A 67 -5.38 -19.17 1.53
N ASN A 68 -6.31 -18.79 0.64
CA ASN A 68 -6.01 -18.37 -0.73
C ASN A 68 -6.21 -16.87 -0.95
N ILE A 69 -6.27 -16.10 0.14
CA ILE A 69 -6.38 -14.64 0.11
C ILE A 69 -5.10 -14.06 0.68
N ILE A 70 -4.33 -13.44 -0.19
CA ILE A 70 -3.06 -12.84 0.15
C ILE A 70 -3.27 -11.36 0.43
N PHE A 71 -2.83 -10.92 1.60
CA PHE A 71 -2.83 -9.53 2.05
C PHE A 71 -1.49 -9.21 2.72
N SER A 72 -1.24 -7.93 3.00
CA SER A 72 0.01 -7.47 3.63
C SER A 72 1.29 -7.92 2.90
N ALA A 73 1.21 -8.19 1.60
CA ALA A 73 2.36 -8.57 0.77
C ALA A 73 3.50 -7.52 0.80
N LYS A 74 3.16 -6.26 1.10
CA LYS A 74 4.13 -5.18 1.33
C LYS A 74 5.06 -5.42 2.53
N ARG A 75 4.67 -6.24 3.51
CA ARG A 75 5.56 -6.65 4.62
C ARG A 75 6.61 -7.67 4.16
N LEU A 76 6.36 -8.41 3.07
CA LEU A 76 7.24 -9.43 2.50
C LEU A 76 8.17 -8.90 1.39
N ILE A 77 7.71 -7.89 0.63
CA ILE A 77 8.38 -7.43 -0.59
C ILE A 77 9.84 -7.03 -0.33
N GLY A 78 10.76 -7.55 -1.15
CA GLY A 78 12.20 -7.29 -1.06
C GLY A 78 12.92 -7.82 0.18
N ARG A 79 12.27 -8.63 1.04
CA ARG A 79 12.89 -9.31 2.18
C ARG A 79 13.40 -10.70 1.80
N THR A 80 14.26 -11.27 2.63
CA THR A 80 14.70 -12.66 2.53
C THR A 80 13.79 -13.58 3.35
N SER A 81 13.80 -14.87 3.03
CA SER A 81 13.01 -15.85 3.80
C SER A 81 13.50 -16.02 5.24
N GLU A 82 14.74 -15.64 5.54
CA GLU A 82 15.38 -15.76 6.86
C GLU A 82 15.21 -14.49 7.71
N ASP A 83 14.63 -13.43 7.16
CA ASP A 83 14.36 -12.21 7.90
C ASP A 83 13.44 -12.53 9.11
N PRO A 84 13.88 -12.22 10.36
CA PRO A 84 13.08 -12.48 11.55
C PRO A 84 11.68 -11.87 11.49
N VAL A 85 11.53 -10.74 10.78
CA VAL A 85 10.26 -10.07 10.55
C VAL A 85 9.31 -10.95 9.73
N VAL A 86 9.82 -11.58 8.67
CA VAL A 86 9.03 -12.50 7.82
C VAL A 86 8.62 -13.73 8.59
N GLN A 87 9.52 -14.28 9.42
CA GLN A 87 9.23 -15.46 10.24
C GLN A 87 8.14 -15.16 11.28
N ALA A 88 8.23 -14.01 11.96
CA ALA A 88 7.25 -13.59 12.95
C ALA A 88 5.86 -13.31 12.32
N ASP A 89 5.82 -12.57 11.20
CA ASP A 89 4.55 -12.28 10.50
C ASP A 89 3.84 -13.56 10.01
N ALA A 90 4.60 -14.53 9.51
CA ALA A 90 4.06 -15.76 8.95
C ALA A 90 3.25 -16.58 9.97
N GLU A 91 3.48 -16.41 11.28
CA GLU A 91 2.70 -17.07 12.33
C GLU A 91 1.25 -16.55 12.43
N PHE A 92 1.00 -15.32 11.97
CA PHE A 92 -0.30 -14.69 12.04
C PHE A 92 -1.13 -14.88 10.76
N TRP A 93 -0.49 -15.16 9.61
CA TRP A 93 -1.21 -15.26 8.35
C TRP A 93 -1.92 -16.59 8.14
N PRO A 94 -3.10 -16.59 7.48
CA PRO A 94 -3.82 -17.82 7.15
C PRO A 94 -3.29 -18.53 5.91
N PHE A 95 -2.42 -17.87 5.13
CA PHE A 95 -1.78 -18.42 3.93
C PHE A 95 -0.36 -18.88 4.22
N GLN A 96 0.14 -19.82 3.42
CA GLN A 96 1.47 -20.41 3.63
C GLN A 96 2.55 -19.59 2.94
N ILE A 97 3.68 -19.42 3.65
CA ILE A 97 4.92 -18.88 3.10
C ILE A 97 5.88 -20.03 2.85
N VAL A 98 6.35 -20.15 1.62
CA VAL A 98 7.41 -21.08 1.22
C VAL A 98 8.68 -20.33 0.83
N LYS A 99 9.80 -21.04 0.82
CA LYS A 99 11.11 -20.48 0.51
C LYS A 99 11.54 -20.91 -0.88
N ALA A 100 11.91 -19.95 -1.72
CA ALA A 100 12.52 -20.21 -3.02
C ALA A 100 13.68 -19.24 -3.21
N GLU A 101 14.87 -19.77 -3.48
CA GLU A 101 16.07 -18.97 -3.77
C GLU A 101 16.39 -17.92 -2.69
N GLY A 102 16.15 -18.25 -1.42
CA GLY A 102 16.37 -17.34 -0.27
C GLY A 102 15.35 -16.22 -0.14
N LYS A 103 14.27 -16.24 -0.92
CA LYS A 103 13.16 -15.28 -0.88
C LYS A 103 11.86 -15.97 -0.43
N PRO A 104 10.97 -15.25 0.25
CA PRO A 104 9.64 -15.75 0.58
C PRO A 104 8.75 -15.76 -0.67
N GLN A 105 7.90 -16.78 -0.78
CA GLN A 105 6.80 -16.86 -1.74
C GLN A 105 5.53 -17.23 -1.00
N VAL A 106 4.39 -16.73 -1.47
CA VAL A 106 3.08 -17.14 -0.97
C VAL A 106 2.60 -18.35 -1.77
N GLN A 107 2.13 -19.39 -1.08
CA GLN A 107 1.56 -20.59 -1.69
C GLN A 107 0.04 -20.54 -1.62
N VAL A 108 -0.63 -20.81 -2.74
CA VAL A 108 -2.08 -20.78 -2.89
C VAL A 108 -2.57 -21.94 -3.77
N SER A 109 -3.83 -22.34 -3.58
CA SER A 109 -4.56 -23.15 -4.55
C SER A 109 -5.23 -22.24 -5.58
N TYR A 110 -4.87 -22.42 -6.85
CA TYR A 110 -5.42 -21.64 -7.97
C TYR A 110 -5.78 -22.57 -9.12
N LYS A 111 -7.05 -22.61 -9.52
CA LYS A 111 -7.58 -23.51 -10.57
C LYS A 111 -7.24 -24.99 -10.31
N GLY A 112 -7.49 -25.45 -9.08
CA GLY A 112 -7.26 -26.82 -8.65
C GLY A 112 -5.80 -27.24 -8.59
N LYS A 113 -4.87 -26.29 -8.66
CA LYS A 113 -3.42 -26.55 -8.62
C LYS A 113 -2.74 -25.65 -7.62
N GLU A 114 -1.75 -26.21 -6.94
CA GLU A 114 -0.86 -25.43 -6.11
C GLU A 114 0.00 -24.49 -6.96
N LYS A 115 0.11 -23.24 -6.53
CA LYS A 115 0.90 -22.19 -7.15
C LYS A 115 1.63 -21.41 -6.07
N VAL A 116 2.81 -20.92 -6.45
CA VAL A 116 3.63 -20.04 -5.63
C VAL A 116 3.78 -18.71 -6.36
N PHE A 117 3.77 -17.61 -5.61
CA PHE A 117 3.96 -16.27 -6.14
C PHE A 117 4.94 -15.50 -5.26
N TYR A 118 5.82 -14.74 -5.89
CA TYR A 118 6.64 -13.76 -5.18
C TYR A 118 5.78 -12.57 -4.71
N PRO A 119 6.15 -11.89 -3.61
CA PRO A 119 5.46 -10.70 -3.12
C PRO A 119 5.32 -9.59 -4.17
N GLU A 120 6.29 -9.47 -5.08
CA GLU A 120 6.32 -8.56 -6.21
C GLU A 120 5.20 -8.89 -7.21
N GLU A 121 4.92 -10.17 -7.47
CA GLU A 121 3.83 -10.60 -8.35
C GLU A 121 2.47 -10.31 -7.72
N ILE A 122 2.31 -10.51 -6.41
CA ILE A 122 1.08 -10.15 -5.69
C ILE A 122 0.86 -8.63 -5.73
N SER A 123 1.92 -7.86 -5.47
CA SER A 123 1.87 -6.41 -5.54
C SER A 123 1.57 -5.92 -6.97
N ALA A 124 2.11 -6.60 -7.99
CA ALA A 124 1.82 -6.32 -9.39
C ALA A 124 0.35 -6.54 -9.75
N MET A 125 -0.31 -7.54 -9.15
CA MET A 125 -1.75 -7.74 -9.34
C MET A 125 -2.55 -6.55 -8.77
N VAL A 126 -2.19 -6.05 -7.59
CA VAL A 126 -2.81 -4.85 -7.01
C VAL A 126 -2.54 -3.61 -7.89
N LEU A 127 -1.31 -3.42 -8.35
CA LEU A 127 -0.94 -2.32 -9.27
C LEU A 127 -1.69 -2.42 -10.61
N GLY A 128 -1.84 -3.62 -11.15
CA GLY A 128 -2.60 -3.88 -12.38
C GLY A 128 -4.07 -3.46 -12.23
N ASN A 129 -4.71 -3.82 -11.11
CA ASN A 129 -6.08 -3.40 -10.83
C ASN A 129 -6.22 -1.86 -10.71
N LEU A 130 -5.26 -1.19 -10.07
CA LEU A 130 -5.26 0.28 -9.96
C LEU A 130 -5.02 0.96 -11.31
N LYS A 131 -4.17 0.35 -12.15
CA LYS A 131 -3.96 0.78 -13.53
C LYS A 131 -5.24 0.64 -14.35
N GLU A 132 -5.89 -0.52 -14.32
CA GLU A 132 -7.17 -0.77 -15.03
C GLU A 132 -8.24 0.25 -14.61
N MET A 133 -8.38 0.51 -13.30
CA MET A 133 -9.26 1.57 -12.80
C MET A 133 -8.94 2.95 -13.40
N ALA A 134 -7.66 3.29 -13.57
CA ALA A 134 -7.25 4.55 -14.16
C ALA A 134 -7.48 4.60 -15.67
N GLU A 135 -7.27 3.48 -16.37
CA GLU A 135 -7.53 3.33 -17.81
C GLU A 135 -9.03 3.47 -18.10
N ASP A 136 -9.88 2.82 -17.30
CA ASP A 136 -11.35 2.95 -17.38
C ASP A 136 -11.80 4.39 -17.14
N TYR A 137 -11.19 5.07 -16.16
CA TYR A 137 -11.50 6.46 -15.86
C TYR A 137 -11.11 7.44 -16.99
N LEU A 138 -9.95 7.21 -17.62
CA LEU A 138 -9.38 8.11 -18.63
C LEU A 138 -9.79 7.75 -20.07
N GLY A 139 -10.27 6.53 -20.30
CA GLY A 139 -10.64 6.01 -21.62
C GLY A 139 -9.44 5.70 -22.53
N HIS A 140 -8.23 5.56 -21.99
CA HIS A 140 -7.04 5.21 -22.77
C HIS A 140 -6.01 4.44 -21.91
N PRO A 141 -5.08 3.69 -22.55
CA PRO A 141 -4.05 2.95 -21.82
C PRO A 141 -3.12 3.84 -20.97
N ILE A 142 -2.66 3.30 -19.85
CA ILE A 142 -1.71 3.92 -18.93
C ILE A 142 -0.42 3.10 -18.89
N THR A 143 0.69 3.78 -19.12
CA THR A 143 2.00 3.15 -19.24
C THR A 143 3.03 3.68 -18.26
N HIS A 144 2.73 4.77 -17.54
CA HIS A 144 3.69 5.46 -16.69
C HIS A 144 3.10 5.72 -15.32
N ALA A 145 3.89 5.46 -14.27
CA ALA A 145 3.47 5.69 -12.90
C ALA A 145 4.61 6.21 -12.02
N ILE A 146 4.23 6.94 -10.97
CA ILE A 146 5.05 7.16 -9.77
C ILE A 146 4.43 6.31 -8.67
N VAL A 147 5.23 5.51 -7.98
CA VAL A 147 4.76 4.60 -6.92
C VAL A 147 5.39 4.99 -5.59
N THR A 148 4.59 5.07 -4.53
CA THR A 148 5.09 5.40 -3.19
C THR A 148 5.63 4.17 -2.44
N VAL A 149 6.60 4.40 -1.56
CA VAL A 149 7.12 3.42 -0.60
C VAL A 149 7.41 4.08 0.75
N PRO A 150 7.48 3.33 1.86
CA PRO A 150 7.93 3.86 3.14
C PRO A 150 9.32 4.48 3.02
N ALA A 151 9.60 5.52 3.79
CA ALA A 151 10.89 6.21 3.71
C ALA A 151 12.07 5.29 4.07
N HIS A 152 11.85 4.37 5.02
CA HIS A 152 12.85 3.41 5.49
C HIS A 152 12.97 2.14 4.64
N PHE A 153 12.26 2.05 3.50
CA PHE A 153 12.50 0.94 2.57
C PHE A 153 13.94 1.00 2.06
N ASN A 154 14.62 -0.15 2.17
CA ASN A 154 15.97 -0.32 1.64
C ASN A 154 15.96 -0.52 0.12
N ASP A 155 17.15 -0.60 -0.48
CA ASP A 155 17.30 -0.71 -1.94
C ASP A 155 16.61 -1.95 -2.52
N SER A 156 16.68 -3.09 -1.83
CA SER A 156 16.01 -4.33 -2.24
C SER A 156 14.48 -4.16 -2.30
N GLN A 157 13.89 -3.56 -1.27
CA GLN A 157 12.44 -3.32 -1.21
C GLN A 157 11.96 -2.29 -2.23
N ARG A 158 12.77 -1.25 -2.49
CA ARG A 158 12.51 -0.26 -3.54
C ARG A 158 12.57 -0.88 -4.92
N GLN A 159 13.59 -1.71 -5.18
CA GLN A 159 13.73 -2.40 -6.45
C GLN A 159 12.59 -3.40 -6.67
N ALA A 160 12.25 -4.20 -5.66
CA ALA A 160 11.14 -5.15 -5.71
C ALA A 160 9.79 -4.46 -5.99
N THR A 161 9.54 -3.28 -5.42
CA THR A 161 8.34 -2.48 -5.73
C THR A 161 8.36 -1.95 -7.17
N LYS A 162 9.53 -1.57 -7.69
CA LYS A 162 9.71 -1.17 -9.08
C LYS A 162 9.45 -2.34 -10.05
N ASP A 163 9.94 -3.53 -9.70
CA ASP A 163 9.73 -4.77 -10.45
C ASP A 163 8.24 -5.15 -10.47
N ALA A 164 7.53 -5.00 -9.36
CA ALA A 164 6.07 -5.16 -9.31
C ALA A 164 5.36 -4.23 -10.31
N GLY A 165 5.80 -2.98 -10.42
CA GLY A 165 5.30 -2.05 -11.43
C GLY A 165 5.59 -2.51 -12.86
N ALA A 166 6.79 -3.02 -13.13
CA ALA A 166 7.14 -3.56 -14.44
C ALA A 166 6.29 -4.79 -14.82
N ILE A 167 6.05 -5.70 -13.87
CA ILE A 167 5.17 -6.88 -14.05
C ILE A 167 3.73 -6.44 -14.34
N ALA A 168 3.26 -5.35 -13.74
CA ALA A 168 1.95 -4.74 -14.01
C ALA A 168 1.87 -3.98 -15.36
N GLY A 169 2.97 -3.94 -16.13
CA GLY A 169 3.05 -3.20 -17.38
C GLY A 169 3.06 -1.67 -17.17
N LEU A 170 3.66 -1.20 -16.08
CA LEU A 170 3.90 0.21 -15.79
C LEU A 170 5.40 0.51 -15.87
N ASN A 171 5.75 1.56 -16.59
CA ASN A 171 7.05 2.21 -16.49
C ASN A 171 7.05 3.09 -15.23
N VAL A 172 7.67 2.59 -14.17
CA VAL A 172 7.81 3.33 -12.91
C VAL A 172 8.87 4.42 -13.06
N LEU A 173 8.41 5.64 -13.31
CA LEU A 173 9.23 6.83 -13.54
C LEU A 173 10.06 7.18 -12.30
N ARG A 174 9.47 7.03 -11.12
CA ARG A 174 10.10 7.33 -9.84
C ARG A 174 9.45 6.54 -8.72
N ILE A 175 10.27 6.05 -7.80
CA ILE A 175 9.84 5.63 -6.47
C ILE A 175 9.92 6.84 -5.55
N LEU A 176 8.81 7.19 -4.91
CA LEU A 176 8.71 8.36 -4.02
C LEU A 176 8.47 7.87 -2.59
N SER A 177 9.04 8.55 -1.59
CA SER A 177 8.68 8.23 -0.20
C SER A 177 7.24 8.69 0.10
N GLU A 178 6.50 7.89 0.86
CA GLU A 178 5.13 8.21 1.30
C GLU A 178 5.07 9.56 2.02
N THR A 179 6.03 9.85 2.90
CA THR A 179 6.06 11.13 3.65
C THR A 179 6.37 12.34 2.77
N THR A 180 7.21 12.20 1.75
CA THR A 180 7.45 13.28 0.77
C THR A 180 6.25 13.47 -0.15
N ALA A 181 5.57 12.39 -0.55
CA ALA A 181 4.32 12.48 -1.31
C ALA A 181 3.23 13.22 -0.52
N ALA A 182 3.09 12.94 0.78
CA ALA A 182 2.17 13.64 1.67
C ALA A 182 2.54 15.12 1.82
N ALA A 183 3.84 15.44 1.98
CA ALA A 183 4.30 16.82 2.05
C ALA A 183 4.06 17.60 0.74
N LEU A 184 4.25 16.96 -0.42
CA LEU A 184 3.91 17.52 -1.73
C LEU A 184 2.42 17.86 -1.81
N ALA A 185 1.54 16.92 -1.46
CA ALA A 185 0.10 17.15 -1.43
C ALA A 185 -0.27 18.30 -0.50
N TYR A 186 0.31 18.35 0.71
CA TYR A 186 0.09 19.44 1.66
C TYR A 186 0.52 20.80 1.10
N SER A 187 1.70 20.88 0.48
CA SER A 187 2.26 22.12 -0.07
C SER A 187 1.43 22.70 -1.23
N LEU A 188 0.78 21.83 -2.02
CA LEU A 188 -0.09 22.24 -3.12
C LEU A 188 -1.41 22.85 -2.60
N ASP A 189 -1.97 22.27 -1.53
CA ASP A 189 -3.21 22.75 -0.91
C ASP A 189 -2.99 23.97 0.00
N ASN A 190 -1.77 24.17 0.51
CA ASN A 190 -1.42 25.21 1.47
C ASN A 190 -0.18 26.01 1.00
N PRO A 191 -0.31 26.82 -0.06
CA PRO A 191 0.81 27.62 -0.54
C PRO A 191 1.24 28.62 0.53
N SER A 192 2.54 28.63 0.86
CA SER A 192 3.16 29.58 1.77
C SER A 192 4.14 30.50 1.02
N ASN A 193 4.26 31.75 1.47
CA ASN A 193 5.22 32.73 0.95
C ASN A 193 6.51 32.79 1.80
N GLY A 194 6.81 31.73 2.55
CA GLY A 194 8.01 31.67 3.40
C GLY A 194 8.31 30.28 3.90
N GLU A 195 9.53 30.15 4.41
CA GLU A 195 10.06 28.94 5.03
C GLU A 195 9.24 28.56 6.27
N HIS A 196 8.71 27.34 6.29
CA HIS A 196 8.08 26.77 7.46
C HIS A 196 8.39 25.29 7.58
N ASN A 197 8.36 24.80 8.81
CA ASN A 197 8.62 23.41 9.11
C ASN A 197 7.32 22.64 9.20
N VAL A 198 7.35 21.43 8.65
CA VAL A 198 6.22 20.52 8.58
C VAL A 198 6.64 19.16 9.13
N LEU A 199 5.89 18.66 10.10
CA LEU A 199 6.00 17.28 10.56
C LEU A 199 4.91 16.45 9.91
N ILE A 200 5.33 15.43 9.17
CA ILE A 200 4.47 14.39 8.63
C ILE A 200 4.50 13.21 9.57
N PHE A 201 3.36 12.89 10.17
CA PHE A 201 3.15 11.67 10.95
C PHE A 201 2.29 10.72 10.14
N ASP A 202 2.84 9.59 9.73
CA ASP A 202 2.18 8.62 8.85
C ASP A 202 2.13 7.23 9.50
N LEU A 203 0.96 6.87 10.03
CA LEU A 203 0.69 5.57 10.62
C LEU A 203 -0.28 4.78 9.73
N GLY A 204 0.26 3.84 8.98
CA GLY A 204 -0.47 3.02 8.02
C GLY A 204 -0.89 1.65 8.56
N GLY A 205 -1.30 0.76 7.64
CA GLY A 205 -1.68 -0.61 7.97
C GLY A 205 -0.53 -1.50 8.45
N GLY A 206 0.71 -1.23 8.06
CA GLY A 206 1.84 -1.98 8.60
C GLY A 206 3.18 -1.27 8.56
N THR A 207 3.14 0.05 8.43
CA THR A 207 4.33 0.90 8.41
C THR A 207 4.03 2.19 9.13
N PHE A 208 4.98 2.64 9.93
CA PHE A 208 4.95 3.91 10.64
C PHE A 208 6.14 4.76 10.19
N ASN A 209 5.89 5.97 9.70
CA ASN A 209 6.94 6.90 9.30
C ASN A 209 6.66 8.28 9.91
N VAL A 210 7.71 8.93 10.39
CA VAL A 210 7.71 10.34 10.77
C VAL A 210 8.77 11.06 9.97
N SER A 211 8.44 12.18 9.37
CA SER A 211 9.43 13.02 8.68
C SER A 211 9.21 14.48 9.03
N VAL A 212 10.32 15.18 9.31
CA VAL A 212 10.34 16.63 9.45
C VAL A 212 10.90 17.19 8.14
N LEU A 213 10.14 18.07 7.51
CA LEU A 213 10.50 18.74 6.28
C LEU A 213 10.45 20.24 6.47
N THR A 214 11.26 20.94 5.70
CA THR A 214 11.14 22.39 5.50
C THR A 214 10.54 22.61 4.12
N ILE A 215 9.56 23.53 4.05
CA ILE A 215 8.91 23.94 2.82
C ILE A 215 9.23 25.42 2.61
N ASP A 216 9.90 25.74 1.51
CA ASP A 216 10.21 27.12 1.11
C ASP A 216 10.00 27.30 -0.40
N GLY A 217 9.08 28.18 -0.79
CA GLY A 217 8.83 28.49 -2.20
C GLY A 217 8.51 27.28 -3.09
N GLY A 218 7.89 26.23 -2.54
CA GLY A 218 7.60 24.97 -3.24
C GLY A 218 8.76 23.97 -3.28
N ILE A 219 9.91 24.30 -2.70
CA ILE A 219 11.02 23.37 -2.48
C ILE A 219 10.78 22.64 -1.16
N LEU A 220 10.80 21.31 -1.22
CA LEU A 220 10.69 20.44 -0.05
C LEU A 220 12.06 19.88 0.30
N GLU A 221 12.54 20.16 1.51
CA GLU A 221 13.78 19.60 2.04
C GLU A 221 13.47 18.69 3.24
N VAL A 222 13.84 17.41 3.14
CA VAL A 222 13.70 16.47 4.26
C VAL A 222 14.84 16.72 5.26
N LYS A 223 14.51 17.17 6.47
CA LYS A 223 15.48 17.44 7.53
C LYS A 223 15.80 16.19 8.36
N ALA A 224 14.78 15.40 8.67
CA ALA A 224 14.94 14.16 9.42
C ALA A 224 13.80 13.19 9.10
N THR A 225 14.11 11.90 9.14
CA THR A 225 13.13 10.82 8.98
C THR A 225 13.42 9.71 9.97
N SER A 226 12.40 9.24 10.67
CA SER A 226 12.42 8.10 11.59
C SER A 226 11.12 7.31 11.46
N GLY A 227 11.03 6.12 12.03
CA GLY A 227 9.88 5.25 11.83
C GLY A 227 10.18 3.77 12.04
N ASP A 228 9.19 2.95 11.75
CA ASP A 228 9.22 1.50 11.84
C ASP A 228 8.52 0.88 10.61
N THR A 229 9.24 0.06 9.85
CA THR A 229 8.73 -0.61 8.65
C THR A 229 7.78 -1.77 8.92
N HIS A 230 7.53 -2.08 10.19
CA HIS A 230 6.74 -3.21 10.66
C HIS A 230 5.87 -2.83 11.88
N LEU A 231 5.34 -1.60 11.87
CA LEU A 231 4.38 -1.14 12.88
C LEU A 231 3.18 -0.48 12.20
N GLY A 232 1.98 -0.90 12.52
CA GLY A 232 0.74 -0.32 12.02
C GLY A 232 -0.53 -1.05 12.44
N GLY A 233 -1.60 -0.82 11.69
CA GLY A 233 -2.92 -1.40 11.90
C GLY A 233 -2.94 -2.93 12.11
N ASP A 234 -2.17 -3.67 11.32
CA ASP A 234 -2.09 -5.13 11.40
C ASP A 234 -1.61 -5.59 12.79
N ASP A 235 -0.64 -4.88 13.40
CA ASP A 235 -0.09 -5.25 14.71
C ASP A 235 -1.12 -4.96 15.83
N PHE A 236 -1.90 -3.89 15.68
CA PHE A 236 -2.99 -3.58 16.59
C PHE A 236 -4.11 -4.64 16.49
N ASP A 237 -4.46 -5.08 15.27
CA ASP A 237 -5.42 -6.16 15.05
C ASP A 237 -4.91 -7.49 15.64
N ASN A 238 -3.63 -7.81 15.43
CA ASN A 238 -3.01 -9.00 16.01
C ASN A 238 -3.02 -8.95 17.53
N CYS A 239 -2.71 -7.81 18.15
CA CYS A 239 -2.73 -7.65 19.59
C CYS A 239 -4.15 -7.86 20.18
N LEU A 240 -5.19 -7.36 19.51
CA LEU A 240 -6.58 -7.50 19.94
C LEU A 240 -7.14 -8.91 19.74
N THR A 241 -6.66 -9.63 18.72
CA THR A 241 -7.14 -10.98 18.36
C THR A 241 -6.35 -12.10 18.99
N SER A 242 -5.12 -11.82 19.44
CA SER A 242 -4.29 -12.78 20.17
C SER A 242 -4.93 -13.13 21.51
N PRO A 243 -5.14 -14.42 21.84
CA PRO A 243 -5.61 -14.80 23.16
C PRO A 243 -4.58 -14.36 24.20
N GLY A 244 -4.98 -13.49 25.12
CA GLY A 244 -4.13 -13.10 26.24
C GLY A 244 -3.73 -14.32 27.10
N PRO A 245 -2.68 -14.21 27.93
CA PRO A 245 -2.20 -15.31 28.76
C PRO A 245 -3.26 -15.89 29.73
N SER A 246 -4.39 -15.21 29.94
CA SER A 246 -5.49 -15.61 30.82
C SER A 246 -6.73 -16.19 30.11
N SER A 247 -6.78 -16.27 28.77
CA SER A 247 -7.97 -16.73 28.04
C SER A 247 -7.69 -17.87 27.05
N ARG A 248 -7.22 -19.00 27.57
CA ARG A 248 -7.38 -20.30 26.88
C ARG A 248 -8.82 -20.80 27.03
N SER A 249 -9.76 -20.16 26.35
CA SER A 249 -11.02 -20.81 25.99
C SER A 249 -11.47 -20.38 24.60
N SER A 250 -11.77 -21.40 23.80
CA SER A 250 -12.21 -21.39 22.41
C SER A 250 -12.99 -20.15 21.98
N ARG A 251 -12.32 -19.23 21.27
CA ARG A 251 -12.98 -18.29 20.34
C ARG A 251 -12.56 -18.63 18.90
N PRO A 252 -13.50 -18.64 17.94
CA PRO A 252 -13.17 -18.90 16.54
C PRO A 252 -12.26 -17.79 15.98
N ARG A 253 -11.29 -18.18 15.15
CA ARG A 253 -10.25 -17.36 14.49
C ARG A 253 -10.77 -16.28 13.51
N SER A 254 -12.05 -15.88 13.56
CA SER A 254 -12.68 -15.12 12.47
C SER A 254 -12.68 -13.59 12.65
N MET A 255 -11.69 -13.01 13.31
CA MET A 255 -11.70 -11.57 13.64
C MET A 255 -10.47 -10.80 13.14
N MET A 256 -9.86 -11.21 12.02
CA MET A 256 -8.97 -10.33 11.26
C MET A 256 -9.84 -9.49 10.32
N LEU A 257 -10.11 -8.21 10.59
CA LEU A 257 -10.64 -7.21 9.61
C LEU A 257 -10.96 -5.82 10.23
N SER A 258 -10.66 -5.53 11.50
CA SER A 258 -11.09 -4.28 12.16
C SER A 258 -10.54 -3.00 11.54
N TRP A 259 -9.31 -2.99 11.00
CA TRP A 259 -8.76 -1.83 10.27
C TRP A 259 -9.32 -1.62 8.87
N TRP A 260 -10.24 -2.48 8.43
CA TRP A 260 -10.84 -2.40 7.10
C TRP A 260 -12.21 -1.71 7.08
N ALA A 261 -12.71 -1.27 8.24
CA ALA A 261 -13.94 -0.47 8.35
C ALA A 261 -13.68 0.99 7.93
N PRO A 262 -14.61 1.66 7.22
CA PRO A 262 -14.48 3.08 6.91
C PRO A 262 -14.61 3.92 8.20
N PRO A 263 -13.81 4.99 8.37
CA PRO A 263 -13.98 5.88 9.52
C PRO A 263 -15.28 6.71 9.40
N PRO A 264 -15.92 7.10 10.51
CA PRO A 264 -17.12 7.93 10.49
C PRO A 264 -16.84 9.29 9.85
N ALA A 265 -17.81 9.80 9.08
CA ALA A 265 -17.70 11.04 8.32
C ALA A 265 -17.60 12.27 9.25
N SER A 266 -16.41 12.88 9.33
CA SER A 266 -16.26 14.25 9.84
C SER A 266 -15.41 15.08 8.86
N PRO A 267 -15.84 16.31 8.52
CA PRO A 267 -15.16 17.13 7.52
C PRO A 267 -14.18 18.07 8.23
N ARG A 268 -12.91 17.68 8.32
CA ARG A 268 -11.74 18.56 8.48
C ARG A 268 -10.49 17.68 8.24
N SER A 269 -9.73 18.03 7.19
CA SER A 269 -8.44 17.46 6.74
C SER A 269 -8.35 15.95 6.44
N ARG A 270 -9.18 15.40 5.54
CA ARG A 270 -9.06 14.00 5.06
C ARG A 270 -8.87 13.89 3.55
N ASN A 271 -7.72 14.32 3.04
CA ASN A 271 -7.36 14.13 1.62
C ASN A 271 -6.25 13.08 1.37
N CYS A 272 -5.76 12.37 2.39
CA CYS A 272 -4.88 11.21 2.20
C CYS A 272 -5.53 9.93 2.76
N CYS A 273 -5.27 8.81 2.11
CA CYS A 273 -5.83 7.48 2.39
C CYS A 273 -5.31 6.83 3.69
N ARG A 274 -4.73 7.65 4.59
CA ARG A 274 -4.03 7.34 5.84
C ARG A 274 -4.31 8.47 6.85
N ILE A 275 -4.12 8.20 8.14
CA ILE A 275 -3.98 9.29 9.12
C ILE A 275 -2.56 9.84 8.93
N SER A 276 -2.40 10.68 7.90
CA SER A 276 -1.23 11.53 7.74
C SER A 276 -1.55 12.85 8.45
N LEU A 277 -1.10 12.99 9.69
CA LEU A 277 -1.23 14.24 10.42
C LEU A 277 -0.07 15.14 10.02
N VAL A 278 -0.42 16.30 9.46
CA VAL A 278 0.53 17.34 9.10
C VAL A 278 0.42 18.44 10.14
N ALA A 279 1.46 18.58 10.97
CA ALA A 279 1.56 19.69 11.91
C ALA A 279 2.55 20.72 11.35
N GLY A 280 2.05 21.90 11.01
CA GLY A 280 2.85 23.07 10.66
C GLY A 280 2.86 24.08 11.82
N SER A 281 4.00 24.72 12.03
CA SER A 281 4.15 25.88 12.93
C SER A 281 3.98 27.18 12.17
#